data_AF-A0A923C7W6-F1
#
_entry.id   AF-A0A923C7W6-F1
#
_cell.length_a   1.000
_cell.length_b   1.000
_cell.length_c   1.000
_cell.angle_alpha   90.00
_cell.angle_beta   90.00
_cell.angle_gamma   90.00
#
_symmetry.space_group_name_H-M   'P 1'
#
loop_
_entity.id
_entity.type
_entity.pdbx_description
1 polymer ?
#
loop_
_entity_poly.entity_id
_entity_poly.type
_entity_poly.pdbx_seq_one_letter_code
_entity_poly.pdbx_strand_id
1 'polypeptide(L)'
;MNTSTSHCDMVILGGGLAGLTLAMQVRQRMPDINVLVLERRTLPAPEAIHKVGESSVEIGAHYFDKVLGLRDHLHTKQLRKFGFRFFFSEGRRDIDQVTEIGASRYLAVPSYQIDRGIFENFLAAEAQRRGIRFVDSAMVRRVELAGSDGNTSQDHEVVYEHEGVMHEVRARWVVDACGRAGLLKRKLDLAQPNAHGAHAIWFRIKDRIVLDEWSDNMAWRERCDPQARWLSTNHLVGTGYWVWLIPLSSGSHSVGI
;
A
#
# COMPACT_ATOMS: atom_id res chain seq x y z
N MET A 1 37.16 4.29 -8.92
CA MET A 1 36.67 3.39 -7.85
C MET A 1 36.05 2.20 -8.54
N ASN A 2 36.55 0.97 -8.28
CA ASN A 2 35.99 -0.24 -8.89
C ASN A 2 34.61 -0.52 -8.27
N THR A 3 33.55 -0.16 -8.99
CA THR A 3 32.20 -0.61 -8.68
C THR A 3 32.12 -2.10 -9.03
N SER A 4 31.97 -2.97 -8.04
CA SER A 4 31.69 -4.38 -8.29
C SER A 4 30.29 -4.49 -8.90
N THR A 5 30.22 -4.85 -10.19
CA THR A 5 28.96 -5.11 -10.87
C THR A 5 28.37 -6.42 -10.35
N SER A 6 27.17 -6.35 -9.79
CA SER A 6 26.41 -7.53 -9.37
C SER A 6 25.40 -7.94 -10.46
N HIS A 7 25.04 -9.21 -10.52
CA HIS A 7 23.98 -9.70 -11.43
C HIS A 7 22.77 -10.19 -10.64
N CYS A 8 21.58 -10.03 -11.23
CA CYS A 8 20.34 -10.65 -10.79
C CYS A 8 19.43 -10.95 -11.98
N ASP A 9 18.40 -11.76 -11.79
CA ASP A 9 17.43 -12.04 -12.86
C ASP A 9 16.42 -10.89 -12.99
N MET A 10 16.02 -10.31 -11.85
CA MET A 10 15.05 -9.22 -11.78
C MET A 10 15.46 -8.19 -10.73
N VAL A 11 15.44 -6.92 -11.10
CA VAL A 11 15.58 -5.79 -10.18
C VAL A 11 14.26 -5.01 -10.10
N ILE A 12 13.76 -4.82 -8.88
CA ILE A 12 12.53 -4.09 -8.60
C ILE A 12 12.90 -2.76 -7.95
N LEU A 13 12.50 -1.66 -8.59
CA LEU A 13 12.76 -0.30 -8.14
C LEU A 13 11.61 0.16 -7.24
N GLY A 14 11.80 0.12 -5.93
CA GLY A 14 10.81 0.51 -4.92
C GLY A 14 10.35 -0.66 -4.04
N GLY A 15 10.62 -0.58 -2.74
CA GLY A 15 10.19 -1.53 -1.70
C GLY A 15 8.91 -1.11 -0.99
N GLY A 16 7.93 -0.60 -1.75
CA GLY A 16 6.58 -0.39 -1.23
C GLY A 16 5.73 -1.65 -1.35
N LEU A 17 4.46 -1.54 -0.97
CA LEU A 17 3.46 -2.62 -1.11
C LEU A 17 3.57 -3.38 -2.44
N ALA A 18 3.51 -2.69 -3.59
CA ALA A 18 3.54 -3.32 -4.91
C ALA A 18 4.84 -4.09 -5.19
N GLY A 19 6.00 -3.50 -4.90
CA GLY A 19 7.30 -4.11 -5.18
C GLY A 19 7.59 -5.32 -4.30
N LEU A 20 7.32 -5.22 -3.00
CA LEU A 20 7.52 -6.32 -2.06
C LEU A 20 6.55 -7.49 -2.33
N THR A 21 5.27 -7.20 -2.61
CA THR A 21 4.30 -8.26 -2.91
C THR A 21 4.64 -8.98 -4.21
N LEU A 22 5.09 -8.24 -5.24
CA LEU A 22 5.57 -8.84 -6.48
C LEU A 22 6.79 -9.72 -6.24
N ALA A 23 7.79 -9.22 -5.52
CA ALA A 23 9.01 -9.98 -5.21
C ALA A 23 8.70 -11.31 -4.52
N MET A 24 7.78 -11.28 -3.54
CA MET A 24 7.33 -12.46 -2.81
C MET A 24 6.58 -13.45 -3.71
N GLN A 25 5.68 -12.97 -4.56
CA GLN A 25 4.93 -13.83 -5.47
C GLN A 25 5.83 -14.45 -6.54
N VAL A 26 6.79 -13.69 -7.07
CA VAL A 26 7.81 -14.18 -8.01
C VAL A 26 8.62 -15.29 -7.35
N ARG A 27 9.15 -15.06 -6.14
CA ARG A 27 9.91 -16.08 -5.40
C ARG A 27 9.07 -17.34 -5.09
N GLN A 28 7.78 -17.19 -4.80
CA GLN A 28 6.89 -18.34 -4.57
C GLN A 28 6.66 -19.19 -5.83
N ARG A 29 6.53 -18.55 -7.00
CA ARG A 29 6.21 -19.24 -8.26
C ARG A 29 7.44 -19.73 -9.02
N MET A 30 8.56 -19.01 -8.87
CA MET A 30 9.81 -19.26 -9.57
C MET A 30 10.96 -19.16 -8.54
N PRO A 31 11.16 -20.21 -7.73
CA PRO A 31 12.11 -20.19 -6.61
C PRO A 31 13.56 -19.86 -7.03
N ASP A 32 13.93 -20.17 -8.27
CA ASP A 32 15.29 -19.98 -8.80
C ASP A 32 15.58 -18.55 -9.29
N ILE A 33 14.55 -17.70 -9.40
CA ILE A 33 14.72 -16.31 -9.85
C ILE A 33 15.35 -15.47 -8.74
N ASN A 34 16.52 -14.90 -9.03
CA ASN A 34 17.22 -13.99 -8.14
C ASN A 34 16.63 -12.59 -8.24
N VAL A 35 15.76 -12.25 -7.28
CA VAL A 35 15.16 -10.92 -7.17
C VAL A 35 15.98 -10.01 -6.26
N LEU A 36 16.25 -8.80 -6.72
CA LEU A 36 16.77 -7.68 -5.93
C LEU A 36 15.72 -6.57 -5.85
N VAL A 37 15.38 -6.13 -4.64
CA VAL A 37 14.50 -4.97 -4.41
C VAL A 37 15.35 -3.83 -3.87
N LEU A 38 15.27 -2.66 -4.50
CA LEU A 38 15.94 -1.43 -4.07
C LEU A 38 14.91 -0.45 -3.52
N GLU A 39 15.02 -0.06 -2.26
CA GLU A 39 14.13 0.89 -1.59
C GLU A 39 14.89 2.14 -1.14
N ARG A 40 14.35 3.30 -1.48
CA ARG A 40 14.98 4.59 -1.16
C ARG A 40 14.94 4.91 0.33
N ARG A 41 13.85 4.57 1.01
CA ARG A 41 13.69 4.86 2.45
C ARG A 41 14.59 3.94 3.27
N THR A 42 15.05 4.44 4.40
CA THR A 42 15.63 3.60 5.46
C THR A 42 14.52 2.87 6.20
N LEU A 43 14.74 1.59 6.50
CA LEU A 43 13.87 0.77 7.33
C LEU A 43 14.46 0.57 8.74
N PRO A 44 13.61 0.38 9.78
CA PRO A 44 12.16 0.39 9.73
C PRO A 44 11.62 1.82 9.50
N ALA A 45 10.59 1.93 8.67
CA ALA A 45 9.86 3.19 8.53
C ALA A 45 8.99 3.43 9.78
N PRO A 46 8.63 4.70 10.10
CA PRO A 46 7.68 4.99 11.18
C PRO A 46 6.37 4.23 10.99
N GLU A 47 5.71 3.77 12.06
CA GLU A 47 4.40 3.10 11.95
C GLU A 47 3.38 4.00 11.24
N ALA A 48 3.20 5.23 11.73
CA ALA A 48 2.38 6.25 11.08
C ALA A 48 3.05 6.91 9.86
N ILE A 49 3.63 6.12 8.95
CA ILE A 49 4.34 6.62 7.77
C ILE A 49 3.44 7.49 6.88
N HIS A 50 4.01 8.54 6.27
CA HIS A 50 3.32 9.40 5.31
C HIS A 50 3.08 8.70 3.95
N LYS A 51 2.27 7.64 3.96
CA LYS A 51 1.71 6.94 2.79
C LYS A 51 0.22 6.75 2.98
N VAL A 52 -0.56 7.11 1.97
CA VAL A 52 -2.01 6.90 1.90
C VAL A 52 -2.34 5.61 1.13
N GLY A 53 -3.50 5.03 1.43
CA GLY A 53 -4.00 3.78 0.86
C GLY A 53 -4.00 2.68 1.90
N GLU A 54 -4.75 2.90 2.98
CA GLU A 54 -4.85 2.02 4.15
C GLU A 54 -6.02 1.03 4.04
N SER A 55 -7.13 1.43 3.41
CA SER A 55 -8.32 0.57 3.30
C SER A 55 -8.19 -0.42 2.14
N SER A 56 -8.04 -1.71 2.43
CA SER A 56 -8.09 -2.76 1.42
C SER A 56 -9.54 -3.10 1.02
N VAL A 57 -9.66 -3.75 -0.14
CA VAL A 57 -10.89 -4.45 -0.59
C VAL A 57 -10.64 -5.96 -0.62
N GLU A 58 -11.69 -6.74 -0.78
CA GLU A 58 -11.71 -8.20 -0.63
C GLU A 58 -10.69 -8.88 -1.55
N ILE A 59 -10.56 -8.44 -2.80
CA ILE A 59 -9.60 -9.01 -3.75
C ILE A 59 -8.14 -8.78 -3.32
N GLY A 60 -7.82 -7.57 -2.84
CA GLY A 60 -6.49 -7.25 -2.33
C GLY A 60 -6.18 -7.98 -1.03
N ALA A 61 -7.17 -8.04 -0.13
CA ALA A 61 -7.06 -8.81 1.12
C ALA A 61 -6.85 -10.30 0.85
N HIS A 62 -7.59 -10.89 -0.09
CA HIS A 62 -7.42 -12.28 -0.50
C HIS A 62 -6.02 -12.52 -1.07
N TYR A 63 -5.50 -11.61 -1.89
CA TYR A 63 -4.15 -11.71 -2.41
C TYR A 63 -3.09 -11.72 -1.29
N PHE A 64 -3.18 -10.80 -0.32
CA PHE A 64 -2.25 -10.79 0.81
C PHE A 64 -2.40 -12.01 1.71
N ASP A 65 -3.64 -12.35 2.09
CA ASP A 65 -3.97 -13.44 3.03
C ASP A 65 -3.63 -14.81 2.44
N LYS A 66 -4.18 -15.12 1.25
CA LYS A 66 -4.16 -16.48 0.66
C LYS A 66 -3.02 -16.68 -0.33
N VAL A 67 -2.81 -15.75 -1.25
CA VAL A 67 -1.81 -15.93 -2.31
C VAL A 67 -0.40 -15.76 -1.76
N LEU A 68 -0.16 -14.69 -0.98
CA LEU A 68 1.14 -14.45 -0.35
C LEU A 68 1.33 -15.19 0.98
N GLY A 69 0.25 -15.72 1.56
CA GLY A 69 0.27 -16.45 2.83
C GLY A 69 0.50 -15.56 4.04
N LEU A 70 -0.06 -14.35 4.07
CA LEU A 70 0.18 -13.34 5.12
C LEU A 70 -0.97 -13.21 6.12
N ARG A 71 -1.87 -14.21 6.15
CA ARG A 71 -3.05 -14.24 7.01
C ARG A 71 -2.75 -13.88 8.47
N ASP A 72 -1.74 -14.49 9.06
CA ASP A 72 -1.47 -14.34 10.49
C ASP A 72 -1.09 -12.90 10.85
N HIS A 73 -0.29 -12.25 10.00
CA HIS A 73 0.06 -10.84 10.19
C HIS A 73 -1.18 -9.95 10.03
N LEU A 74 -1.98 -10.15 8.96
CA LEU A 74 -3.18 -9.34 8.74
C LEU A 74 -4.17 -9.48 9.90
N HIS A 75 -4.35 -10.68 10.43
CA HIS A 75 -5.28 -10.95 11.52
C HIS A 75 -4.80 -10.40 12.87
N THR A 76 -3.49 -10.39 13.12
CA THR A 76 -2.93 -10.04 14.45
C THR A 76 -2.38 -8.61 14.54
N LYS A 77 -2.04 -7.99 13.42
CA LYS A 77 -1.38 -6.67 13.36
C LYS A 77 -2.15 -5.63 12.56
N GLN A 78 -3.22 -6.00 11.87
CA GLN A 78 -4.10 -5.10 11.12
C GLN A 78 -5.54 -5.23 11.63
N LEU A 79 -6.41 -4.30 11.25
CA LEU A 79 -7.81 -4.34 11.68
C LEU A 79 -8.66 -5.01 10.61
N ARG A 80 -9.46 -6.03 10.99
CA ARG A 80 -10.49 -6.57 10.10
C ARG A 80 -11.54 -5.50 9.86
N LYS A 81 -11.72 -5.11 8.60
CA LYS A 81 -12.65 -4.07 8.17
C LYS A 81 -14.10 -4.55 8.29
N PHE A 82 -14.96 -3.68 8.81
CA PHE A 82 -16.40 -3.89 8.88
C PHE A 82 -17.11 -3.32 7.65
N GLY A 83 -16.64 -3.72 6.47
CA GLY A 83 -17.15 -3.26 5.17
C GLY A 83 -16.92 -1.78 4.87
N PHE A 84 -17.45 -1.35 3.72
CA PHE A 84 -17.60 0.06 3.39
C PHE A 84 -18.87 0.63 4.03
N ARG A 85 -18.83 1.92 4.36
CA ARG A 85 -19.99 2.66 4.83
C ARG A 85 -20.00 4.07 4.28
N PHE A 86 -21.16 4.54 3.87
CA PHE A 86 -21.39 5.86 3.32
C PHE A 86 -22.55 6.53 4.04
N PHE A 87 -22.37 7.78 4.41
CA PHE A 87 -23.37 8.65 5.01
C PHE A 87 -23.60 9.84 4.08
N PHE A 88 -24.80 9.94 3.50
CA PHE A 88 -25.18 11.03 2.63
C PHE A 88 -25.97 12.05 3.44
N SER A 89 -25.27 13.07 3.95
CA SER A 89 -25.85 14.00 4.92
C SER A 89 -26.86 14.96 4.31
N GLU A 90 -26.72 15.33 3.03
CA GLU A 90 -27.54 16.36 2.39
C GLU A 90 -27.62 17.66 3.22
N GLY A 91 -26.55 18.00 3.95
CA GLY A 91 -26.46 19.18 4.83
C GLY A 91 -27.02 19.00 6.24
N ARG A 92 -27.56 17.82 6.57
CA ARG A 92 -28.06 17.47 7.90
C ARG A 92 -26.91 17.25 8.90
N ARG A 93 -27.23 17.47 10.18
CA ARG A 93 -26.29 17.27 11.31
C ARG A 93 -26.62 16.06 12.18
N ASP A 94 -27.81 15.50 12.03
CA ASP A 94 -28.32 14.34 12.74
C ASP A 94 -28.03 13.05 11.96
N ILE A 95 -26.87 12.44 12.22
CA ILE A 95 -26.34 11.30 11.45
C ILE A 95 -27.27 10.07 11.44
N ASP A 96 -28.12 9.90 12.44
CA ASP A 96 -29.06 8.78 12.48
C ASP A 96 -30.27 8.98 11.57
N GLN A 97 -30.46 10.18 11.03
CA GLN A 97 -31.55 10.54 10.13
C GLN A 97 -31.10 10.76 8.68
N VAL A 98 -29.85 10.39 8.35
CA VAL A 98 -29.32 10.48 6.98
C VAL A 98 -29.36 9.13 6.28
N THR A 99 -29.24 9.15 4.95
CA THR A 99 -29.09 7.91 4.18
C THR A 99 -27.75 7.26 4.50
N GLU A 100 -27.79 6.07 5.11
CA GLU A 100 -26.63 5.25 5.44
C GLU A 100 -26.63 4.00 4.55
N ILE A 101 -25.52 3.76 3.84
CA ILE A 101 -25.31 2.54 3.04
C ILE A 101 -24.07 1.85 3.57
N GLY A 102 -24.18 0.59 4.01
CA GLY A 102 -23.03 -0.17 4.48
C GLY A 102 -23.42 -1.56 5.01
N ALA A 103 -22.41 -2.33 5.39
CA ALA A 103 -22.63 -3.67 5.93
C ALA A 103 -23.22 -3.61 7.34
N SER A 104 -24.23 -4.42 7.64
CA SER A 104 -24.76 -4.57 9.01
C SER A 104 -24.06 -5.65 9.82
N ARG A 105 -23.25 -6.50 9.17
CA ARG A 105 -22.49 -7.60 9.76
C ARG A 105 -21.17 -7.75 9.02
N TYR A 106 -20.22 -8.49 9.60
CA TYR A 106 -18.97 -8.78 8.91
C TYR A 106 -19.24 -9.53 7.61
N LEU A 107 -18.59 -9.08 6.54
CA LEU A 107 -18.62 -9.78 5.26
C LEU A 107 -17.90 -11.14 5.37
N ALA A 108 -18.39 -12.11 4.61
CA ALA A 108 -17.84 -13.47 4.58
C ALA A 108 -16.38 -13.49 4.11
N VAL A 109 -16.05 -12.66 3.12
CA VAL A 109 -14.68 -12.45 2.66
C VAL A 109 -14.09 -11.26 3.44
N PRO A 110 -12.98 -11.44 4.17
CA PRO A 110 -12.40 -10.36 4.95
C PRO A 110 -11.73 -9.32 4.06
N SER A 111 -11.83 -8.06 4.46
CA SER A 111 -10.95 -6.96 4.06
C SER A 111 -10.32 -6.36 5.32
N TYR A 112 -9.27 -5.53 5.16
CA TYR A 112 -8.49 -5.01 6.28
C TYR A 112 -8.28 -3.50 6.16
N GLN A 113 -8.24 -2.82 7.30
CA GLN A 113 -7.61 -1.51 7.42
C GLN A 113 -6.14 -1.76 7.76
N ILE A 114 -5.26 -1.31 6.86
CA ILE A 114 -3.84 -1.61 6.85
C ILE A 114 -3.07 -0.37 7.27
N ASP A 115 -2.42 -0.46 8.42
CA ASP A 115 -1.38 0.47 8.81
C ASP A 115 -0.14 0.24 7.93
N ARG A 116 0.17 1.23 7.08
CA ARG A 116 1.15 1.08 6.00
C ARG A 116 2.58 0.98 6.49
N GLY A 117 2.94 1.63 7.59
CA GLY A 117 4.29 1.52 8.15
C GLY A 117 4.50 0.14 8.76
N ILE A 118 3.55 -0.30 9.57
CA ILE A 118 3.56 -1.64 10.18
C ILE A 118 3.63 -2.73 9.10
N PHE A 119 2.77 -2.65 8.09
CA PHE A 119 2.68 -3.68 7.07
C PHE A 119 3.89 -3.70 6.13
N GLU A 120 4.38 -2.55 5.66
CA GLU A 120 5.55 -2.53 4.75
C GLU A 120 6.84 -2.93 5.46
N ASN A 121 7.03 -2.58 6.74
CA ASN A 121 8.15 -3.08 7.54
C ASN A 121 8.11 -4.61 7.65
N PHE A 122 6.92 -5.17 7.92
CA PHE A 122 6.73 -6.61 7.94
C PHE A 122 7.01 -7.25 6.58
N LEU A 123 6.50 -6.68 5.48
CA LEU A 123 6.73 -7.20 4.14
C LEU A 123 8.21 -7.22 3.77
N ALA A 124 8.99 -6.20 4.16
CA ALA A 124 10.43 -6.17 3.90
C ALA A 124 11.16 -7.28 4.67
N ALA A 125 10.89 -7.41 5.97
CA ALA A 125 11.47 -8.47 6.79
C ALA A 125 11.05 -9.87 6.30
N GLU A 126 9.78 -10.05 5.92
CA GLU A 126 9.27 -11.30 5.40
C GLU A 126 9.86 -11.64 4.01
N ALA A 127 10.07 -10.65 3.15
CA ALA A 127 10.75 -10.84 1.87
C ALA A 127 12.19 -11.33 2.10
N GLN A 128 12.94 -10.69 3.01
CA GLN A 128 14.30 -11.12 3.37
C GLN A 128 14.31 -12.53 3.97
N ARG A 129 13.34 -12.86 4.85
CA ARG A 129 13.18 -14.21 5.42
C ARG A 129 12.92 -15.27 4.33
N ARG A 130 12.26 -14.89 3.24
CA ARG A 130 12.04 -15.74 2.05
C ARG A 130 13.22 -15.73 1.06
N GLY A 131 14.37 -15.18 1.45
CA GLY A 131 15.60 -15.17 0.64
C GLY A 131 15.58 -14.17 -0.51
N ILE A 132 14.70 -13.16 -0.48
CA ILE A 132 14.72 -12.07 -1.47
C ILE A 132 15.77 -11.06 -1.03
N ARG A 133 16.65 -10.65 -1.96
CA ARG A 133 17.61 -9.58 -1.68
C ARG A 133 16.86 -8.26 -1.62
N PHE A 134 17.03 -7.54 -0.52
CA PHE A 134 16.38 -6.27 -0.27
C PHE A 134 17.42 -5.31 0.29
N VAL A 135 17.54 -4.14 -0.33
CA VAL A 135 18.46 -3.07 0.09
C VAL A 135 17.63 -1.81 0.30
N ASP A 136 17.51 -1.39 1.54
CA ASP A 136 16.92 -0.10 1.91
C ASP A 136 17.97 1.01 1.82
N SER A 137 17.57 2.26 2.05
CA SER A 137 18.47 3.43 1.89
C SER A 137 19.20 3.45 0.54
N ALA A 138 18.61 2.86 -0.50
CA ALA A 138 19.17 2.68 -1.83
C ALA A 138 18.48 3.63 -2.81
N MET A 139 19.20 4.68 -3.22
CA MET A 139 18.69 5.65 -4.20
C MET A 139 19.09 5.22 -5.61
N VAL A 140 18.12 4.80 -6.41
CA VAL A 140 18.33 4.58 -7.85
C VAL A 140 18.67 5.90 -8.52
N ARG A 141 19.85 5.98 -9.13
CA ARG A 141 20.37 7.17 -9.82
C ARG A 141 20.17 7.09 -11.32
N ARG A 142 20.34 5.89 -11.90
CA ARG A 142 20.28 5.67 -13.35
C ARG A 142 19.75 4.29 -13.67
N VAL A 143 18.98 4.20 -14.75
CA VAL A 143 18.53 2.94 -15.34
C VAL A 143 18.81 3.02 -16.83
N GLU A 144 19.62 2.11 -17.36
CA GLU A 144 19.81 1.91 -18.79
C GLU A 144 19.12 0.63 -19.23
N LEU A 145 18.23 0.77 -20.21
CA LEU A 145 17.47 -0.35 -20.70
C LEU A 145 18.20 -0.95 -21.90
N ALA A 146 18.49 -2.26 -21.85
CA ALA A 146 18.97 -3.01 -22.99
C ALA A 146 18.13 -2.78 -24.26
N GLY A 147 18.79 -2.83 -25.42
CA GLY A 147 18.16 -2.61 -26.72
C GLY A 147 17.95 -1.14 -27.09
N SER A 148 18.34 -0.17 -26.25
CA SER A 148 18.35 1.25 -26.62
C SER A 148 19.29 1.56 -27.80
N ASP A 149 20.24 0.68 -28.07
CA ASP A 149 21.19 0.68 -29.19
C ASP A 149 20.85 -0.37 -30.27
N GLY A 150 19.71 -1.05 -30.16
CA GLY A 150 19.27 -2.10 -31.08
C GLY A 150 19.74 -3.52 -30.74
N ASN A 151 20.52 -3.73 -29.67
CA ASN A 151 20.95 -5.06 -29.24
C ASN A 151 20.07 -5.61 -28.10
N THR A 152 19.16 -6.54 -28.42
CA THR A 152 18.21 -7.15 -27.46
C THR A 152 18.81 -8.28 -26.61
N SER A 153 20.08 -8.61 -26.82
CA SER A 153 20.80 -9.70 -26.13
C SER A 153 21.41 -9.28 -24.80
N GLN A 154 21.32 -8.00 -24.43
CA GLN A 154 21.98 -7.44 -23.25
C GLN A 154 21.05 -7.37 -22.03
N ASP A 155 21.63 -7.40 -20.84
CA ASP A 155 20.93 -7.10 -19.59
C ASP A 155 20.71 -5.59 -19.45
N HIS A 156 19.65 -5.20 -18.75
CA HIS A 156 19.48 -3.82 -18.30
C HIS A 156 20.50 -3.50 -17.20
N GLU A 157 20.93 -2.24 -17.10
CA GLU A 157 21.85 -1.76 -16.07
C GLU A 157 21.14 -0.79 -15.14
N VAL A 158 21.24 -1.01 -13.83
CA VAL A 158 20.73 -0.10 -12.80
C VAL A 158 21.89 0.34 -11.91
N VAL A 159 22.07 1.66 -11.83
CA VAL A 159 23.03 2.28 -10.92
C VAL A 159 22.28 2.90 -9.75
N TYR A 160 22.69 2.55 -8.54
CA TYR A 160 22.11 3.08 -7.31
C TYR A 160 23.21 3.49 -6.32
N GLU A 161 22.87 4.41 -5.43
CA GLU A 161 23.71 4.84 -4.34
C GLU A 161 23.22 4.21 -3.04
N HIS A 162 24.13 3.66 -2.24
CA HIS A 162 23.86 3.11 -0.92
C HIS A 162 25.05 3.42 -0.01
N GLU A 163 24.79 3.95 1.19
CA GLU A 163 25.83 4.37 2.14
C GLU A 163 26.89 5.33 1.54
N GLY A 164 26.47 6.20 0.60
CA GLY A 164 27.36 7.14 -0.10
C GLY A 164 28.26 6.49 -1.16
N VAL A 165 28.09 5.19 -1.43
CA VAL A 165 28.84 4.43 -2.43
C VAL A 165 27.93 4.12 -3.63
N MET A 166 28.48 4.26 -4.83
CA MET A 166 27.79 3.88 -6.06
C MET A 166 27.92 2.38 -6.32
N HIS A 167 26.81 1.75 -6.66
CA HIS A 167 26.71 0.33 -6.99
C HIS A 167 26.06 0.16 -8.35
N GLU A 168 26.42 -0.92 -9.04
CA GLU A 168 25.85 -1.31 -10.32
C GLU A 168 25.26 -2.72 -10.21
N VAL A 169 24.05 -2.89 -10.76
CA VAL A 169 23.44 -4.20 -10.95
C VAL A 169 22.97 -4.37 -12.38
N ARG A 170 23.23 -5.53 -12.95
CA ARG A 170 22.72 -5.95 -14.25
C ARG A 170 21.61 -6.98 -14.09
N ALA A 171 20.52 -6.79 -14.84
CA ALA A 171 19.35 -7.66 -14.75
C ALA A 171 18.61 -7.83 -16.08
N ARG A 172 18.06 -9.03 -16.29
CA ARG A 172 17.22 -9.34 -17.44
C ARG A 172 15.86 -8.64 -17.38
N TRP A 173 15.36 -8.38 -16.18
CA TRP A 173 14.09 -7.68 -15.96
C TRP A 173 14.27 -6.51 -15.00
N VAL A 174 13.71 -5.35 -15.36
CA VAL A 174 13.59 -4.18 -14.48
C VAL A 174 12.11 -3.88 -14.27
N VAL A 175 11.68 -3.78 -13.02
CA VAL A 175 10.29 -3.44 -12.67
C VAL A 175 10.26 -2.10 -11.94
N ASP A 176 9.48 -1.15 -12.45
CA ASP A 176 9.23 0.13 -11.78
C ASP A 176 8.08 0.00 -10.78
N ALA A 177 8.42 -0.10 -9.50
CA ALA A 177 7.49 -0.09 -8.37
C ALA A 177 7.63 1.19 -7.52
N CYS A 178 8.15 2.29 -8.09
CA CYS A 178 8.42 3.55 -7.39
C CYS A 178 7.15 4.38 -7.10
N GLY A 179 5.96 3.87 -7.42
CA GLY A 179 4.69 4.54 -7.25
C GLY A 179 4.63 5.87 -8.01
N ARG A 180 4.28 6.96 -7.32
CA ARG A 180 4.16 8.30 -7.94
C ARG A 180 5.48 8.80 -8.54
N ALA A 181 6.62 8.31 -8.04
CA ALA A 181 7.92 8.67 -8.57
C ALA A 181 8.25 7.99 -9.91
N GLY A 182 7.43 7.06 -10.44
CA GLY A 182 7.55 6.36 -11.73
C GLY A 182 8.79 6.69 -12.59
N LEU A 183 9.91 6.05 -12.28
CA LEU A 183 11.22 6.28 -12.92
C LEU A 183 11.18 5.90 -14.41
N LEU A 184 10.73 4.68 -14.72
CA LEU A 184 10.63 4.19 -16.09
C LEU A 184 9.52 4.90 -16.85
N LYS A 185 8.40 5.20 -16.18
CA LYS A 185 7.31 5.99 -16.79
C LYS A 185 7.81 7.32 -17.34
N ARG A 186 8.69 8.02 -16.61
CA ARG A 186 9.31 9.27 -17.08
C ARG A 186 10.39 9.02 -18.14
N LYS A 187 11.29 8.06 -17.93
CA LYS A 187 12.39 7.79 -18.89
C LYS A 187 11.86 7.42 -20.27
N LEU A 188 10.74 6.72 -20.33
CA LEU A 188 10.11 6.22 -21.56
C LEU A 188 8.97 7.10 -22.09
N ASP A 189 8.71 8.26 -21.45
CA ASP A 189 7.60 9.16 -21.80
C ASP A 189 6.23 8.47 -21.91
N LEU A 190 5.91 7.61 -20.93
CA LEU A 190 4.69 6.80 -20.92
C LEU A 190 3.52 7.47 -20.16
N ALA A 191 3.66 8.74 -19.79
CA ALA A 191 2.63 9.44 -19.04
C ALA A 191 1.41 9.71 -19.94
N GLN A 192 0.23 9.38 -19.44
CA GLN A 192 -1.04 9.69 -20.08
C GLN A 192 -1.85 10.64 -19.18
N PRO A 193 -2.54 11.64 -19.75
CA PRO A 193 -3.38 12.54 -18.98
C PRO A 193 -4.54 11.76 -18.35
N ASN A 194 -4.92 12.16 -17.14
CA ASN A 194 -6.11 11.69 -16.47
C ASN A 194 -7.01 12.91 -16.19
N ALA A 195 -8.20 12.93 -16.80
CA ALA A 195 -9.16 14.02 -16.66
C ALA A 195 -9.87 14.06 -15.29
N HIS A 196 -9.51 13.17 -14.37
CA HIS A 196 -10.06 13.14 -13.02
C HIS A 196 -9.45 14.24 -12.14
N GLY A 197 -10.08 15.42 -12.13
CA GLY A 197 -9.69 16.60 -11.33
C GLY A 197 -10.04 16.47 -9.84
N ALA A 198 -9.59 15.41 -9.18
CA ALA A 198 -9.75 15.22 -7.74
C ALA A 198 -8.46 15.58 -7.00
N HIS A 199 -8.61 16.24 -5.86
CA HIS A 199 -7.53 16.59 -4.94
C HIS A 199 -7.82 15.97 -3.59
N ALA A 200 -6.79 15.79 -2.77
CA ALA A 200 -6.99 15.28 -1.42
C ALA A 200 -6.10 16.01 -0.40
N ILE A 201 -6.66 16.31 0.76
CA ILE A 201 -5.93 16.72 1.96
C ILE A 201 -6.22 15.67 3.03
N TRP A 202 -5.17 15.17 3.68
CA TRP A 202 -5.32 14.13 4.67
C TRP A 202 -4.29 14.24 5.78
N PHE A 203 -4.65 13.69 6.93
CA PHE A 203 -3.84 13.64 8.13
C PHE A 203 -4.23 12.42 8.98
N ARG A 204 -3.47 12.19 10.05
CA ARG A 204 -3.82 11.20 11.06
C ARG A 204 -3.92 11.87 12.41
N ILE A 205 -4.92 11.46 13.17
CA ILE A 205 -5.08 11.83 14.58
C ILE A 205 -4.73 10.62 15.46
N LYS A 206 -4.27 10.88 16.68
CA LYS A 206 -3.93 9.84 17.66
C LYS A 206 -5.14 9.44 18.52
N ASP A 207 -6.32 9.52 17.94
CA ASP A 207 -7.59 9.22 18.59
C ASP A 207 -8.43 8.34 17.68
N ARG A 208 -9.17 7.41 18.28
CA ARG A 208 -10.12 6.58 17.55
C ARG A 208 -11.46 7.30 17.46
N ILE A 209 -11.91 7.58 16.24
CA ILE A 209 -13.26 8.07 16.00
C ILE A 209 -14.23 6.88 16.08
N VAL A 210 -15.12 6.90 17.07
CA VAL A 210 -16.12 5.84 17.31
C VAL A 210 -17.49 6.31 16.82
N LEU A 211 -17.82 6.03 15.56
CA LEU A 211 -19.07 6.51 14.94
C LEU A 211 -20.31 5.97 15.64
N ASP A 212 -20.24 4.78 16.24
CA ASP A 212 -21.35 4.16 16.97
C ASP A 212 -21.85 5.02 18.15
N GLU A 213 -21.04 5.98 18.62
CA GLU A 213 -21.37 6.91 19.71
C GLU A 213 -21.90 8.28 19.21
N TRP A 214 -22.05 8.47 17.90
CA TRP A 214 -22.49 9.76 17.33
C TRP A 214 -24.00 9.98 17.39
N SER A 215 -24.76 9.01 17.87
CA SER A 215 -26.20 9.13 18.14
C SER A 215 -26.60 8.22 19.29
N ASP A 216 -27.46 8.74 20.18
CA ASP A 216 -28.09 7.96 21.26
C ASP A 216 -29.29 7.13 20.79
N ASN A 217 -29.65 7.22 19.50
CA ASN A 217 -30.75 6.46 18.92
C ASN A 217 -30.43 4.96 18.90
N MET A 218 -31.07 4.20 19.80
CA MET A 218 -30.83 2.76 19.96
C MET A 218 -31.13 1.98 18.67
N ALA A 219 -32.23 2.30 17.98
CA ALA A 219 -32.61 1.63 16.74
C ALA A 219 -31.55 1.84 15.65
N TRP A 220 -30.95 3.03 15.59
CA TRP A 220 -29.83 3.31 14.68
C TRP A 220 -28.59 2.49 15.03
N ARG A 221 -28.20 2.46 16.31
CA ARG A 221 -27.04 1.72 16.80
C ARG A 221 -27.18 0.22 16.49
N GLU A 222 -28.34 -0.37 16.80
CA GLU A 222 -28.66 -1.78 16.62
C GLU A 222 -28.77 -2.25 15.15
N ARG A 223 -28.73 -1.35 14.16
CA ARG A 223 -28.66 -1.75 12.74
C ARG A 223 -27.38 -2.51 12.39
N CYS A 224 -26.36 -2.47 13.24
CA CYS A 224 -25.10 -3.19 13.08
C CYS A 224 -24.89 -4.19 14.21
N ASP A 225 -24.53 -5.42 13.85
CA ASP A 225 -24.17 -6.50 14.77
C ASP A 225 -22.81 -7.10 14.36
N PRO A 226 -21.73 -6.86 15.13
CA PRO A 226 -21.69 -5.99 16.33
C PRO A 226 -21.83 -4.49 15.98
N GLN A 227 -22.05 -3.65 17.00
CA GLN A 227 -22.01 -2.17 16.90
C GLN A 227 -20.57 -1.70 16.65
N ALA A 228 -20.08 -1.91 15.43
CA ALA A 228 -18.68 -1.71 15.05
C ALA A 228 -18.54 -0.87 13.78
N ARG A 229 -19.40 0.14 13.58
CA ARG A 229 -19.27 1.08 12.45
C ARG A 229 -17.91 1.74 12.41
N TRP A 230 -17.31 1.98 13.57
CA TRP A 230 -15.96 2.55 13.64
C TRP A 230 -14.91 1.72 12.90
N LEU A 231 -15.11 0.39 12.73
CA LEU A 231 -14.22 -0.51 11.96
C LEU A 231 -14.51 -0.50 10.44
N SER A 232 -15.60 0.11 10.00
CA SER A 232 -15.87 0.31 8.58
C SER A 232 -14.88 1.32 7.97
N THR A 233 -14.69 1.28 6.66
CA THR A 233 -14.18 2.47 5.95
C THR A 233 -15.36 3.41 5.79
N ASN A 234 -15.43 4.43 6.62
CA ASN A 234 -16.57 5.36 6.65
C ASN A 234 -16.33 6.51 5.68
N HIS A 235 -17.37 6.90 4.97
CA HIS A 235 -17.38 7.99 4.01
C HIS A 235 -18.49 8.97 4.40
N LEU A 236 -18.14 10.22 4.66
CA LEU A 236 -19.12 11.31 4.79
C LEU A 236 -19.22 11.97 3.42
N VAL A 237 -20.36 11.83 2.76
CA VAL A 237 -20.53 12.20 1.34
C VAL A 237 -21.36 13.46 1.21
N GLY A 238 -20.90 14.37 0.35
CA GLY A 238 -21.62 15.57 -0.03
C GLY A 238 -21.45 15.89 -1.51
N THR A 239 -22.02 17.02 -1.96
CA THR A 239 -21.94 17.43 -3.36
C THR A 239 -20.49 17.76 -3.75
N GLY A 240 -19.88 16.93 -4.59
CA GLY A 240 -18.53 17.14 -5.12
C GLY A 240 -17.38 16.79 -4.16
N TYR A 241 -17.66 16.20 -3.00
CA TYR A 241 -16.62 15.79 -2.05
C TYR A 241 -17.04 14.57 -1.23
N TRP A 242 -16.06 13.94 -0.58
CA TRP A 242 -16.29 12.94 0.45
C TRP A 242 -15.14 12.97 1.45
N VAL A 243 -15.42 12.63 2.71
CA VAL A 243 -14.39 12.49 3.74
C VAL A 243 -14.27 11.03 4.12
N TRP A 244 -13.06 10.46 4.11
CA TRP A 244 -12.83 9.12 4.67
C TRP A 244 -12.46 9.18 6.15
N LEU A 245 -12.93 8.18 6.90
CA LEU A 245 -12.51 7.88 8.26
C LEU A 245 -12.10 6.40 8.31
N ILE A 246 -10.81 6.15 8.49
CA ILE A 246 -10.22 4.82 8.51
C ILE A 246 -9.45 4.62 9.83
N PRO A 247 -9.89 3.72 10.73
CA PRO A 247 -9.10 3.38 11.90
C PRO A 247 -7.88 2.54 11.49
N LEU A 248 -6.77 2.72 12.19
CA LEU A 248 -5.54 1.97 11.98
C LEU A 248 -5.14 1.21 13.25
N SER A 249 -4.40 0.11 13.09
CA SER A 249 -4.01 -0.77 14.19
C SER A 249 -3.01 -0.12 15.17
N SER A 250 -2.30 0.92 14.75
CA SER A 250 -1.50 1.78 15.62
C SER A 250 -2.33 2.61 16.62
N GLY A 251 -3.67 2.57 16.53
CA GLY A 251 -4.58 3.39 17.31
C GLY A 251 -4.84 4.77 16.70
N SER A 252 -4.15 5.11 15.61
CA SER A 252 -4.42 6.32 14.85
C SER A 252 -5.66 6.19 13.96
N HIS A 253 -6.23 7.32 13.55
CA HIS A 253 -7.33 7.38 12.60
C HIS A 253 -6.94 8.25 11.41
N SER A 254 -7.00 7.69 10.21
CA SER A 254 -6.74 8.39 8.96
C SER A 254 -8.00 9.12 8.53
N VAL A 255 -7.84 10.42 8.30
CA VAL A 255 -8.90 11.35 7.88
C VAL A 255 -8.44 12.06 6.63
N GLY A 256 -9.28 12.11 5.60
CA GLY A 256 -8.99 12.93 4.44
C GLY A 256 -10.24 13.28 3.65
N ILE A 257 -10.16 14.41 2.95
CA ILE A 257 -11.18 14.99 2.08
C ILE A 257 -10.66 15.06 0.66
#